data_AF-A0A258SPZ0-F1
#
_entry.id   AF-A0A258SPZ0-F1
#
_cell.length_a   1.000
_cell.length_b   1.000
_cell.length_c   1.000
_cell.angle_alpha   90.00
_cell.angle_beta   90.00
_cell.angle_gamma   90.00
#
_symmetry.space_group_name_H-M   'P 1'
#
loop_
_entity.id
_entity.type
_entity.pdbx_description
1 polymer ?
#
loop_
_entity_poly.entity_id
_entity_poly.type
_entity_poly.pdbx_seq_one_letter_code
_entity_poly.pdbx_strand_id
1 'polypeptide(L)'
;MAFGNGALLPAGPLRETRSRLSTVDVVVSNGLSEYEPIVKNAFSMQLVADSFYNLSQPLQKASAADFSGKKIFAIAGIGNPQRFFNQLEQLGLQFESRAFIDHYQYQPEDFAEIDADIVLMTEKDAVKCKCFARDNFWVLPVHAMFKDNLMPTILNKLNK
;
A
#
# COMPACT_ATOMS: atom_id res chain seq x y z
N MET A 1 -17.00 9.12 -1.21
CA MET A 1 -17.50 9.12 -2.61
C MET A 1 -16.37 8.74 -3.57
N ALA A 2 -16.62 7.73 -4.38
CA ALA A 2 -15.79 7.13 -5.42
C ALA A 2 -14.87 8.05 -6.28
N PHE A 3 -15.41 9.18 -6.72
CA PHE A 3 -14.81 10.01 -7.76
C PHE A 3 -14.48 11.41 -7.25
N GLY A 4 -14.29 11.57 -5.93
CA GLY A 4 -14.10 12.87 -5.29
C GLY A 4 -15.25 13.83 -5.64
N ASN A 5 -14.91 15.04 -6.09
CA ASN A 5 -15.86 16.06 -6.56
C ASN A 5 -16.33 15.87 -8.01
N GLY A 6 -15.87 14.83 -8.73
CA GLY A 6 -16.27 14.54 -10.11
C GLY A 6 -15.67 15.43 -11.20
N ALA A 7 -14.82 16.40 -10.84
CA ALA A 7 -14.14 17.27 -11.81
C ALA A 7 -12.81 16.67 -12.30
N LEU A 8 -12.40 17.06 -13.50
CA LEU A 8 -11.07 16.78 -14.05
C LEU A 8 -9.99 17.63 -13.36
N LEU A 9 -8.75 17.17 -13.41
CA LEU A 9 -7.58 17.97 -13.00
C LEU A 9 -7.54 19.30 -13.78
N PRO A 10 -7.22 20.45 -13.12
CA PRO A 10 -6.86 20.58 -11.71
C PRO A 10 -8.06 20.80 -10.76
N ALA A 11 -9.28 20.99 -11.28
CA ALA A 11 -10.47 21.30 -10.48
C ALA A 11 -10.96 20.12 -9.63
N GLY A 12 -10.53 18.90 -9.94
CA GLY A 12 -10.84 17.69 -9.20
C GLY A 12 -9.81 16.58 -9.43
N PRO A 13 -9.97 15.41 -8.79
CA PRO A 13 -8.94 14.36 -8.79
C PRO A 13 -8.95 13.48 -10.05
N LEU A 14 -9.92 13.66 -10.97
CA LEU A 14 -10.05 12.78 -12.13
C LEU A 14 -9.08 13.15 -13.25
N ARG A 15 -8.43 12.14 -13.85
CA ARG A 15 -7.62 12.30 -15.06
C ARG A 15 -8.44 12.22 -16.35
N GLU A 16 -9.51 11.43 -16.32
CA GLU A 16 -10.44 11.21 -17.43
C GLU A 16 -11.88 11.32 -16.92
N THR A 17 -12.82 11.60 -17.83
CA THR A 17 -14.24 11.68 -17.50
C THR A 17 -14.80 10.30 -17.13
N ARG A 18 -15.86 10.29 -16.33
CA ARG A 18 -16.55 9.04 -15.92
C ARG A 18 -17.03 8.20 -17.10
N SER A 19 -17.29 8.83 -18.26
CA SER A 19 -17.65 8.14 -19.50
C SER A 19 -16.63 7.11 -19.96
N ARG A 20 -15.35 7.21 -19.55
CA ARG A 20 -14.33 6.19 -19.83
C ARG A 20 -14.75 4.80 -19.31
N LEU A 21 -15.47 4.73 -18.19
CA LEU A 21 -15.95 3.47 -17.60
C LEU A 21 -16.92 2.70 -18.52
N SER A 22 -17.53 3.35 -19.50
CA SER A 22 -18.42 2.69 -20.47
C SER A 22 -17.65 1.94 -21.57
N THR A 23 -16.34 2.15 -21.68
CA THR A 23 -15.49 1.63 -22.77
C THR A 23 -14.43 0.64 -22.30
N VAL A 24 -14.43 0.29 -21.01
CA VAL A 24 -13.50 -0.69 -20.44
C VAL A 24 -14.16 -2.06 -20.37
N ASP A 25 -13.37 -3.12 -20.53
CA ASP A 25 -13.87 -4.50 -20.44
C ASP A 25 -14.17 -4.95 -19.00
N VAL A 26 -13.47 -4.35 -18.04
CA VAL A 26 -13.48 -4.70 -16.62
C VAL A 26 -13.26 -3.45 -15.76
N VAL A 27 -13.95 -3.35 -14.62
CA VAL A 27 -13.71 -2.33 -13.59
C VAL A 27 -13.26 -3.01 -12.30
N VAL A 28 -12.17 -2.51 -11.70
CA VAL A 28 -11.67 -2.96 -10.40
C VAL A 28 -11.75 -1.80 -9.40
N SER A 29 -12.45 -2.03 -8.30
CA SER A 29 -12.54 -1.08 -7.19
C SER A 29 -11.54 -1.46 -6.08
N ASN A 30 -10.68 -0.52 -5.66
CA ASN A 30 -9.77 -0.70 -4.52
C ASN A 30 -10.46 -0.30 -3.21
N GLY A 31 -10.91 -1.29 -2.43
CA GLY A 31 -11.59 -1.12 -1.15
C GLY A 31 -12.98 -1.76 -1.10
N LEU A 32 -13.60 -1.70 0.09
CA LEU A 32 -14.93 -2.26 0.40
C LEU A 32 -16.10 -1.41 -0.10
N SER A 33 -15.88 -0.48 -1.02
CA SER A 33 -17.00 0.24 -1.62
C SER A 33 -17.78 -0.70 -2.52
N GLU A 34 -18.92 -1.17 -2.01
CA GLU A 34 -20.00 -1.73 -2.81
C GLU A 34 -20.41 -0.66 -3.82
N TYR A 35 -19.95 -0.81 -5.05
CA TYR A 35 -20.49 -0.02 -6.14
C TYR A 35 -21.77 -0.69 -6.64
N GLU A 36 -22.78 0.15 -6.82
CA GLU A 36 -24.02 -0.15 -7.53
C GLU A 36 -23.78 -0.69 -8.95
N PRO A 37 -24.74 -1.46 -9.51
CA PRO A 37 -24.55 -2.40 -10.62
C PRO A 37 -24.52 -1.72 -12.00
N ILE A 38 -23.86 -0.56 -12.11
CA ILE A 38 -23.88 0.29 -13.31
C ILE A 38 -22.87 -0.22 -14.35
N VAL A 39 -21.85 -0.99 -13.95
CA VAL A 39 -20.79 -1.46 -14.86
C VAL A 39 -20.78 -2.99 -14.93
N LYS A 40 -20.85 -3.53 -16.16
CA LYS A 40 -20.63 -4.96 -16.41
C LYS A 40 -19.19 -5.32 -16.00
N ASN A 41 -19.00 -6.49 -15.40
CA ASN A 41 -17.68 -6.99 -14.97
C ASN A 41 -16.98 -6.07 -13.95
N ALA A 42 -17.71 -5.63 -12.92
CA ALA A 42 -17.13 -4.91 -11.79
C ALA A 42 -16.66 -5.89 -10.69
N PHE A 43 -15.41 -5.74 -10.27
CA PHE A 43 -14.78 -6.56 -9.24
C PHE A 43 -14.31 -5.69 -8.07
N SER A 44 -14.37 -6.24 -6.87
CA SER A 44 -13.79 -5.63 -5.68
C SER A 44 -12.40 -6.20 -5.41
N MET A 45 -11.49 -5.32 -5.05
CA MET A 45 -10.13 -5.63 -4.62
C MET A 45 -9.92 -5.08 -3.22
N GLN A 46 -9.30 -5.86 -2.35
CA GLN A 46 -8.81 -5.43 -1.06
C GLN A 46 -7.30 -5.56 -1.04
N LEU A 47 -6.62 -4.60 -0.41
CA LEU A 47 -5.21 -4.78 -0.07
C LEU A 47 -5.14 -5.45 1.30
N VAL A 48 -4.41 -6.55 1.39
CA VAL A 48 -4.13 -7.28 2.62
C VAL A 48 -2.65 -7.15 2.93
N ALA A 49 -2.34 -6.86 4.19
CA ALA A 49 -0.98 -6.91 4.70
C ALA A 49 -1.02 -7.48 6.11
N ASP A 50 -0.42 -8.65 6.29
CA ASP A 50 -0.54 -9.48 7.49
C ASP A 50 0.83 -9.92 8.04
N SER A 51 1.88 -9.81 7.24
CA SER A 51 3.21 -10.30 7.56
C SER A 51 4.27 -9.32 7.06
N PHE A 52 5.37 -9.28 7.80
CA PHE A 52 6.54 -8.45 7.54
C PHE A 52 7.70 -9.32 7.07
N TYR A 53 8.63 -8.72 6.33
CA TYR A 53 9.92 -9.33 6.05
C TYR A 53 11.07 -8.39 6.37
N ASN A 54 12.20 -8.96 6.77
CA ASN A 54 13.40 -8.18 7.05
C ASN A 54 14.04 -7.71 5.73
N LEU A 55 14.38 -6.44 5.63
CA LEU A 55 14.91 -5.86 4.39
C LEU A 55 16.31 -6.41 4.04
N SER A 56 17.19 -6.60 5.04
CA SER A 56 18.52 -7.17 4.81
C SER A 56 18.47 -8.69 4.62
N GLN A 57 17.47 -9.35 5.22
CA GLN A 57 17.28 -10.81 5.19
C GLN A 57 15.85 -11.20 4.77
N PRO A 58 15.46 -11.15 3.47
CA PRO A 58 14.06 -11.28 3.04
C PRO A 58 13.37 -12.62 3.35
N LEU A 59 14.14 -13.66 3.66
CA LEU A 59 13.64 -14.96 4.13
C LEU A 59 13.19 -14.93 5.60
N GLN A 60 13.68 -13.97 6.38
CA GLN A 60 13.23 -13.71 7.74
C GLN A 60 11.88 -13.00 7.70
N LYS A 61 10.86 -13.64 8.27
CA LYS A 61 9.50 -13.12 8.35
C LYS A 61 9.13 -12.85 9.81
N ALA A 62 8.20 -11.91 10.00
CA ALA A 62 7.62 -11.59 11.30
C ALA A 62 6.13 -11.24 11.14
N SER A 63 5.37 -11.42 12.19
CA SER A 63 4.02 -10.91 12.35
C SER A 63 4.03 -9.66 13.25
N ALA A 64 2.90 -8.96 13.32
CA ALA A 64 2.77 -7.83 14.25
C ALA A 64 2.99 -8.25 15.73
N ALA A 65 2.63 -9.48 16.08
CA ALA A 65 2.80 -10.00 17.44
C ALA A 65 4.28 -10.14 17.84
N ASP A 66 5.17 -10.41 16.88
CA ASP A 66 6.61 -10.55 17.12
C ASP A 66 7.29 -9.22 17.49
N PHE A 67 6.63 -8.10 17.20
CA PHE A 67 7.08 -6.76 17.56
C PHE A 67 6.47 -6.25 18.89
N SER A 68 5.70 -7.08 19.59
CA SER A 68 5.10 -6.69 20.86
C SER A 68 6.16 -6.29 21.90
N GLY A 69 5.95 -5.14 22.55
CA GLY A 69 6.87 -4.59 23.54
C GLY A 69 8.16 -3.99 22.99
N LYS A 70 8.30 -3.88 21.66
CA LYS A 70 9.43 -3.22 20.98
C LYS A 70 9.14 -1.74 20.73
N LYS A 71 10.17 -0.91 20.74
CA LYS A 71 10.08 0.48 20.28
C LYS A 71 10.06 0.50 18.76
N ILE A 72 8.91 0.81 18.17
CA ILE A 72 8.69 0.79 16.73
C ILE A 72 8.71 2.21 16.16
N PHE A 73 9.40 2.39 15.04
CA PHE A 73 9.37 3.63 14.26
C PHE A 73 8.93 3.35 12.82
N ALA A 74 7.86 3.98 12.36
CA ALA A 74 7.31 3.79 11.02
C ALA A 74 7.66 4.96 10.09
N ILE A 75 8.13 4.66 8.87
CA ILE A 75 8.41 5.66 7.84
C ILE A 75 7.59 5.41 6.58
N ALA A 76 7.21 6.48 5.88
CA ALA A 76 6.57 6.38 4.58
C ALA A 76 6.84 7.61 3.71
N GLY A 77 7.34 7.37 2.50
CA GLY A 77 7.66 8.37 1.47
C GLY A 77 6.83 8.16 0.21
N ILE A 78 5.51 8.05 0.41
CA ILE A 78 4.50 7.76 -0.62
C ILE A 78 3.42 8.86 -0.64
N GLY A 79 2.62 8.95 -1.72
CA GLY A 79 1.61 10.01 -1.87
C GLY A 79 0.51 10.08 -0.80
N ASN A 80 0.28 9.02 -0.01
CA ASN A 80 -0.60 9.06 1.18
C ASN A 80 -0.01 8.21 2.32
N PRO A 81 0.93 8.76 3.12
CA PRO A 81 1.58 8.06 4.22
C PRO A 81 0.60 7.58 5.30
N GLN A 82 -0.47 8.34 5.55
CA GLN A 82 -1.46 8.01 6.57
C GLN A 82 -2.13 6.66 6.31
N ARG A 83 -2.31 6.27 5.04
CA ARG A 83 -2.86 4.95 4.70
C ARG A 83 -1.99 3.82 5.25
N PHE A 84 -0.67 3.96 5.18
CA PHE A 84 0.28 2.98 5.70
C PHE A 84 0.25 2.95 7.23
N PHE A 85 0.27 4.11 7.88
CA PHE A 85 0.22 4.18 9.35
C PHE A 85 -1.09 3.60 9.90
N ASN A 86 -2.24 3.92 9.31
CA ASN A 86 -3.52 3.33 9.68
C ASN A 86 -3.51 1.79 9.54
N GLN A 87 -2.78 1.26 8.56
CA GLN A 87 -2.66 -0.18 8.36
C GLN A 87 -1.85 -0.84 9.48
N LEU A 88 -0.78 -0.19 9.95
CA LEU A 88 0.00 -0.65 11.10
C LEU A 88 -0.83 -0.60 12.40
N GLU A 89 -1.62 0.46 12.60
CA GLU A 89 -2.55 0.57 13.74
C GLU A 89 -3.61 -0.53 13.72
N GLN A 90 -4.16 -0.86 12.54
CA GLN A 90 -5.11 -1.97 12.38
C GLN A 90 -4.51 -3.35 12.70
N LEU A 91 -3.19 -3.49 12.56
CA LEU A 91 -2.44 -4.67 12.99
C LEU A 91 -2.14 -4.66 14.52
N GLY A 92 -2.57 -3.64 15.25
CA GLY A 92 -2.41 -3.52 16.70
C GLY A 92 -1.04 -2.98 17.13
N LEU A 93 -0.27 -2.39 16.22
CA LEU A 93 1.06 -1.86 16.52
C LEU A 93 0.97 -0.44 17.10
N GLN A 94 1.84 -0.15 18.08
CA GLN A 94 2.08 1.20 18.59
C GLN A 94 3.47 1.65 18.13
N PHE A 95 3.56 2.85 17.55
CA PHE A 95 4.78 3.32 16.91
C PHE A 95 4.87 4.85 16.90
N GLU A 96 6.10 5.36 16.88
CA GLU A 96 6.38 6.71 16.40
C GLU A 96 6.43 6.69 14.87
N SER A 97 6.11 7.80 14.21
CA SER A 97 6.11 7.85 12.75
C SER A 97 6.69 9.12 12.16
N ARG A 98 7.23 8.99 10.94
CA ARG A 98 7.69 10.11 10.13
C ARG A 98 7.25 9.94 8.68
N ALA A 99 6.45 10.88 8.21
CA ALA A 99 6.10 10.99 6.80
C ALA A 99 7.21 11.75 6.06
N PHE A 100 7.58 11.24 4.88
CA PHE A 100 8.48 11.89 3.95
C PHE A 100 7.71 12.29 2.69
N ILE A 101 8.26 13.23 1.91
CA ILE A 101 7.69 13.61 0.62
C ILE A 101 7.62 12.40 -0.32
N ASP A 102 6.64 12.37 -1.22
CA ASP A 102 6.59 11.28 -2.20
C ASP A 102 7.88 11.28 -3.04
N HIS A 103 8.37 10.08 -3.34
CA HIS A 103 9.65 9.88 -4.02
C HIS A 103 10.89 10.39 -3.27
N TYR A 104 10.81 10.62 -1.95
CA TYR A 104 11.98 10.97 -1.14
C TYR A 104 13.14 9.99 -1.34
N GLN A 105 14.36 10.53 -1.46
CA GLN A 105 15.61 9.78 -1.58
C GLN A 105 16.25 9.64 -0.19
N TYR A 106 16.01 8.50 0.44
CA TYR A 106 16.56 8.22 1.76
C TYR A 106 18.08 8.11 1.73
N GLN A 107 18.70 8.62 2.78
CA GLN A 107 20.12 8.50 3.10
C GLN A 107 20.28 7.81 4.46
N PRO A 108 21.44 7.17 4.74
CA PRO A 108 21.70 6.54 6.03
C PRO A 108 21.51 7.49 7.23
N GLU A 109 21.80 8.78 7.03
CA GLU A 109 21.71 9.84 8.05
C GLU A 109 20.27 10.11 8.49
N ASP A 110 19.27 9.91 7.60
CA ASP A 110 17.85 10.06 7.94
C ASP A 110 17.41 9.11 9.08
N PHE A 111 18.16 8.02 9.27
CA PHE A 111 17.91 6.99 10.28
C PHE A 111 18.92 7.03 11.43
N ALA A 112 19.93 7.91 11.42
CA ALA A 112 20.98 7.93 12.42
C ALA A 112 20.45 8.26 13.83
N GLU A 113 19.46 9.14 13.91
CA GLU A 113 18.85 9.58 15.18
C GLU A 113 17.64 8.73 15.61
N ILE A 114 17.26 7.73 14.80
CA ILE A 114 16.13 6.86 15.11
C ILE A 114 16.58 5.79 16.10
N ASP A 115 16.32 6.07 17.39
CA ASP A 115 16.45 5.09 18.47
C ASP A 115 15.19 4.20 18.49
N ALA A 116 15.21 3.09 17.76
CA ALA A 116 14.10 2.14 17.68
C ALA A 116 14.60 0.69 17.51
N ASP A 117 13.91 -0.25 18.16
CA ASP A 117 14.14 -1.68 18.01
C ASP A 117 13.75 -2.17 16.61
N ILE A 118 12.73 -1.55 16.00
CA ILE A 118 12.13 -1.93 14.73
C ILE A 118 11.81 -0.68 13.92
N VAL A 119 12.25 -0.65 12.66
CA VAL A 119 11.87 0.38 11.68
C VAL A 119 10.99 -0.26 10.61
N LEU A 120 9.75 0.23 10.50
CA LEU A 120 8.75 -0.28 9.54
C LEU A 120 8.66 0.65 8.33
N MET A 121 8.60 0.08 7.13
CA MET A 121 8.45 0.85 5.90
C MET A 121 7.60 0.12 4.85
N THR A 122 7.19 0.86 3.82
CA THR A 122 6.50 0.32 2.64
C THR A 122 7.49 -0.38 1.70
N GLU A 123 7.00 -1.26 0.82
CA GLU A 123 7.85 -1.84 -0.25
C GLU A 123 8.45 -0.77 -1.17
N LYS A 124 7.70 0.31 -1.46
CA LYS A 124 8.18 1.42 -2.30
C LYS A 124 9.37 2.14 -1.67
N ASP A 125 9.36 2.29 -0.35
CA ASP A 125 10.48 2.91 0.38
C ASP A 125 11.63 1.92 0.59
N ALA A 126 11.33 0.64 0.81
CA ALA A 126 12.32 -0.41 0.98
C ALA A 126 13.29 -0.54 -0.21
N VAL A 127 12.80 -0.37 -1.44
CA VAL A 127 13.65 -0.37 -2.65
C VAL A 127 14.73 0.70 -2.57
N LYS A 128 14.46 1.84 -1.93
CA LYS A 128 15.38 2.97 -1.80
C LYS A 128 16.37 2.80 -0.64
N CYS A 129 15.96 2.09 0.41
CA CYS A 129 16.80 1.86 1.60
C CYS A 129 17.71 0.63 1.49
N LYS A 130 17.51 -0.22 0.48
CA LYS A 130 18.16 -1.53 0.38
C LYS A 130 19.69 -1.50 0.47
N CYS A 131 20.35 -0.48 -0.07
CA CYS A 131 21.81 -0.38 -0.08
C CYS A 131 22.43 -0.07 1.29
N PHE A 132 21.65 0.40 2.26
CA PHE A 132 22.10 0.70 3.62
C PHE A 132 21.18 0.08 4.69
N ALA A 133 20.43 -0.96 4.32
CA ALA A 133 19.48 -1.62 5.20
C ALA A 133 20.17 -2.12 6.48
N ARG A 134 19.54 -1.85 7.62
CA ARG A 134 19.96 -2.34 8.94
C ARG A 134 19.14 -3.57 9.33
N ASP A 135 19.62 -4.33 10.30
CA ASP A 135 18.93 -5.56 10.75
C ASP A 135 17.57 -5.29 11.41
N ASN A 136 17.32 -4.07 11.86
CA ASN A 136 16.02 -3.65 12.39
C ASN A 136 15.08 -3.08 11.32
N PHE A 137 15.41 -3.14 10.02
CA PHE A 137 14.53 -2.63 8.96
C PHE A 137 13.60 -3.72 8.45
N TRP A 138 12.30 -3.49 8.59
CA TRP A 138 11.25 -4.41 8.21
C TRP A 138 10.26 -3.75 7.25
N VAL A 139 9.77 -4.55 6.33
CA VAL A 139 8.88 -4.11 5.27
C VAL A 139 7.52 -4.76 5.46
N LEU A 140 6.46 -3.96 5.33
CA LEU A 140 5.10 -4.47 5.24
C LEU A 140 4.67 -4.54 3.76
N PRO A 141 4.72 -5.72 3.12
CA PRO A 141 4.16 -5.91 1.80
C PRO A 141 2.65 -5.77 1.80
N VAL A 142 2.09 -5.29 0.68
CA VAL A 142 0.64 -5.22 0.46
C VAL A 142 0.26 -6.11 -0.73
N HIS A 143 -0.63 -7.06 -0.49
CA HIS A 143 -1.11 -7.99 -1.50
C HIS A 143 -2.52 -7.61 -1.95
N ALA A 144 -2.73 -7.54 -3.27
CA ALA A 144 -4.06 -7.37 -3.85
C ALA A 144 -4.83 -8.69 -3.83
N MET A 145 -5.91 -8.73 -3.06
CA MET A 145 -6.87 -9.82 -3.03
C MET A 145 -8.17 -9.41 -3.73
N PHE A 146 -8.72 -10.31 -4.53
CA PHE A 146 -9.97 -10.09 -5.27
C PHE A 146 -11.03 -11.09 -4.80
N LYS A 147 -12.26 -10.63 -4.61
CA LYS A 147 -13.42 -11.53 -4.47
C LYS A 147 -13.82 -12.00 -5.89
N ASP A 148 -13.42 -13.24 -6.22
CA ASP A 148 -13.83 -14.03 -7.39
C ASP A 148 -13.38 -13.57 -8.80
N ASN A 149 -13.54 -14.51 -9.76
CA ASN A 149 -13.55 -14.53 -11.24
C ASN A 149 -12.86 -13.46 -12.11
N LEU A 150 -12.12 -12.50 -11.55
CA LEU A 150 -11.40 -11.48 -12.31
C LEU A 150 -10.38 -12.11 -13.26
N MET A 151 -9.56 -13.03 -12.75
CA MET A 151 -8.50 -13.69 -13.52
C MET A 151 -9.07 -14.49 -14.71
N PRO A 152 -10.08 -15.38 -14.53
CA PRO A 152 -10.76 -16.02 -15.67
C PRO A 152 -11.34 -15.02 -16.68
N THR A 153 -11.94 -13.92 -16.21
CA THR A 153 -12.54 -12.90 -17.08
C THR A 153 -11.49 -12.19 -17.95
N ILE A 154 -10.34 -11.84 -17.36
CA ILE A 154 -9.21 -11.25 -18.09
C ILE A 154 -8.66 -12.25 -19.12
N LEU A 155 -8.40 -13.49 -18.72
CA LEU A 155 -7.83 -14.51 -19.61
C LEU A 155 -8.74 -14.80 -20.81
N ASN A 156 -10.06 -14.88 -20.61
CA ASN A 156 -11.03 -15.07 -21.69
C ASN A 156 -11.09 -13.89 -22.68
N LYS A 157 -10.68 -12.68 -22.27
CA LYS A 157 -10.59 -11.51 -23.14
C LYS A 157 -9.29 -11.47 -23.93
N LEU A 158 -8.19 -11.92 -23.35
CA LEU A 158 -6.88 -11.97 -24.01
C LEU A 158 -6.73 -13.13 -25.01
N ASN A 159 -7.49 -14.21 -24.82
CA ASN A 159 -7.48 -15.38 -25.71
C ASN A 159 -8.45 -15.27 -26.90
N LYS A 160 -8.88 -14.05 -27.26
CA LYS A 160 -9.66 -13.73 -28.46
C LYS A 160 -8.79 -13.00 -29.47
#